data_AF-A0AAX2IBP1-F1
#
_entry.id   AF-A0AAX2IBP1-F1
#
_cell.length_a   1.000
_cell.length_b   1.000
_cell.length_c   1.000
_cell.angle_alpha   90.00
_cell.angle_beta   90.00
_cell.angle_gamma   90.00
#
_symmetry.space_group_name_H-M   'P 1'
#
loop_
_entity.id
_entity.type
_entity.pdbx_description
1 polymer ?
#
loop_
_entity_poly.entity_id
_entity_poly.type
_entity_poly.pdbx_seq_one_letter_code
_entity_poly.pdbx_strand_id
1 'polypeptide(L)'
;MKKYLLERFPLVWNTHLIWALPLILATHLFFFTWGFTMVTDEAMGNYYFSSRNRFEGLPMVMNFIAIVLLLVGWLIRLFRNNAFERFYPVSRWQLFRQFVIYLFIMGGILSSGLSFMVGENTKVHWRYTDSYIHNVLRQYPENFNFEDVERLPEAQQREYHIANNAKDIKERLFIVGHDEEITMVATATFVLTLLLFAVRITSLRTVLLSIVCGGVLCLLLGLVLIFVLSSNMFGMRDVYVVLEILWLTYLSIIALSIFSDKKQYRGIAMNISLFGFLPITITTLIAICERYDWWYPSSITEEVYYYFWYDIKELIVSIGGILLSLVFIGLYTGVIKRWKAMPE
;
A
#
# COMPACT_ATOMS: atom_id res chain seq x y z
N MET A 1 11.42 -14.52 -30.92
CA MET A 1 11.02 -13.79 -29.69
C MET A 1 11.88 -14.13 -28.47
N LYS A 2 11.98 -15.40 -28.03
CA LYS A 2 12.77 -15.80 -26.84
C LYS A 2 14.24 -15.35 -26.86
N LYS A 3 14.96 -15.60 -27.96
CA LYS A 3 16.37 -15.21 -28.13
C LYS A 3 16.57 -13.69 -28.09
N TYR A 4 15.72 -12.95 -28.79
CA TYR A 4 15.74 -11.47 -28.83
C TYR A 4 15.54 -10.83 -27.45
N LEU A 5 14.57 -11.32 -26.65
CA LEU A 5 14.30 -10.79 -25.31
C LEU A 5 15.40 -11.13 -24.31
N LEU A 6 15.98 -12.33 -24.40
CA LEU A 6 17.11 -12.73 -23.55
C LEU A 6 18.36 -11.86 -23.81
N GLU A 7 18.64 -11.54 -25.07
CA GLU A 7 19.84 -10.80 -25.47
C GLU A 7 19.71 -9.29 -25.23
N ARG A 8 18.50 -8.70 -25.38
CA ARG A 8 18.30 -7.24 -25.28
C ARG A 8 17.57 -6.78 -24.02
N PHE A 9 16.70 -7.60 -23.45
CA PHE A 9 15.89 -7.26 -22.28
C PHE A 9 15.89 -8.38 -21.22
N PRO A 10 17.08 -8.78 -20.72
CA PRO A 10 17.21 -9.91 -19.81
C PRO A 10 16.41 -9.73 -18.51
N LEU A 11 16.29 -8.51 -18.01
CA LEU A 11 15.46 -8.19 -16.83
C LEU A 11 13.98 -8.52 -17.07
N VAL A 12 13.40 -8.06 -18.19
CA VAL A 12 11.99 -8.27 -18.55
C VAL A 12 11.68 -9.76 -18.71
N TRP A 13 12.61 -10.50 -19.30
CA TRP A 13 12.47 -11.95 -19.46
C TRP A 13 12.59 -12.69 -18.12
N ASN A 14 13.60 -12.35 -17.31
CA ASN A 14 13.89 -13.03 -16.05
C ASN A 14 12.81 -12.79 -14.98
N THR A 15 12.17 -11.63 -14.98
CA THR A 15 11.03 -11.34 -14.09
C THR A 15 9.71 -11.87 -14.62
N HIS A 16 9.70 -12.44 -15.83
CA HIS A 16 8.49 -12.88 -16.53
C HIS A 16 7.43 -11.78 -16.70
N LEU A 17 7.88 -10.51 -16.75
CA LEU A 17 7.00 -9.34 -16.87
C LEU A 17 6.07 -9.45 -18.10
N ILE A 18 6.58 -9.99 -19.21
CA ILE A 18 5.82 -10.15 -20.46
C ILE A 18 4.58 -11.05 -20.31
N TRP A 19 4.59 -11.99 -19.36
CA TRP A 19 3.45 -12.86 -19.08
C TRP A 19 2.60 -12.36 -17.92
N ALA A 20 3.23 -11.71 -16.93
CA ALA A 20 2.52 -11.15 -15.78
C ALA A 20 1.58 -10.01 -16.20
N LEU A 21 2.03 -9.08 -17.05
CA LEU A 21 1.24 -7.88 -17.37
C LEU A 21 -0.09 -8.16 -18.09
N PRO A 22 -0.15 -9.00 -19.14
CA PRO A 22 -1.44 -9.29 -19.78
C PRO A 22 -2.43 -9.96 -18.83
N LEU A 23 -1.95 -10.84 -17.93
CA LEU A 23 -2.80 -11.50 -16.94
C LEU A 23 -3.30 -10.53 -15.88
N ILE A 24 -2.42 -9.67 -15.35
CA ILE A 24 -2.77 -8.59 -14.43
C ILE A 24 -3.84 -7.69 -15.07
N LEU A 25 -3.62 -7.24 -16.30
CA LEU A 25 -4.58 -6.41 -17.02
C LEU A 25 -5.94 -7.10 -17.19
N ALA A 26 -5.95 -8.38 -17.59
CA ALA A 26 -7.19 -9.15 -17.73
C ALA A 26 -7.94 -9.26 -16.40
N THR A 27 -7.23 -9.46 -15.29
CA THR A 27 -7.82 -9.50 -13.94
C THR A 27 -8.39 -8.14 -13.53
N HIS A 28 -7.69 -7.04 -13.78
CA HIS A 28 -8.21 -5.69 -13.52
C HIS A 28 -9.47 -5.41 -14.34
N LEU A 29 -9.48 -5.74 -15.63
CA LEU A 29 -10.65 -5.58 -16.49
C LEU A 29 -11.83 -6.39 -15.98
N PHE A 30 -11.59 -7.64 -15.56
CA PHE A 30 -12.62 -8.49 -14.97
C PHE A 30 -13.25 -7.84 -13.72
N PHE A 31 -12.44 -7.45 -12.72
CA PHE A 31 -12.97 -6.83 -11.51
C PHE A 31 -13.62 -5.47 -11.76
N PHE A 32 -13.07 -4.67 -12.68
CA PHE A 32 -13.69 -3.42 -13.12
C PHE A 32 -15.07 -3.65 -13.72
N THR A 33 -15.19 -4.58 -14.67
CA THR A 33 -16.49 -4.89 -15.28
C THR A 33 -17.48 -5.45 -14.26
N TRP A 34 -17.02 -6.26 -13.30
CA TRP A 34 -17.86 -6.76 -12.24
C TRP A 34 -18.42 -5.62 -11.38
N GLY A 35 -17.55 -4.75 -10.84
CA GLY A 35 -17.98 -3.57 -10.07
C GLY A 35 -18.95 -2.68 -10.86
N PHE A 36 -18.66 -2.45 -12.14
CA PHE A 36 -19.53 -1.66 -13.02
C PHE A 36 -20.93 -2.27 -13.19
N THR A 37 -21.06 -3.60 -13.18
CA THR A 37 -22.35 -4.28 -13.31
C THR A 37 -23.13 -4.41 -11.99
N MET A 38 -22.45 -4.31 -10.84
CA MET A 38 -23.06 -4.45 -9.52
C MET A 38 -23.85 -3.23 -9.05
N VAL A 39 -23.59 -2.07 -9.65
CA VAL A 39 -24.37 -0.85 -9.34
C VAL A 39 -25.67 -0.86 -10.13
N THR A 40 -26.77 -1.06 -9.41
CA THR A 40 -28.15 -1.07 -9.90
C THR A 40 -28.99 -0.03 -9.17
N ASP A 41 -30.14 0.35 -9.76
CA ASP A 41 -31.08 1.28 -9.10
C ASP A 41 -31.64 0.70 -7.79
N GLU A 42 -31.76 -0.63 -7.69
CA GLU A 42 -32.10 -1.32 -6.44
C GLU A 42 -31.01 -1.14 -5.38
N ALA A 43 -29.74 -1.36 -5.74
CA ALA A 43 -28.62 -1.20 -4.82
C ALA A 43 -28.44 0.26 -4.36
N MET A 44 -28.64 1.21 -5.29
CA MET A 44 -28.57 2.65 -5.04
C MET A 44 -29.77 3.19 -4.25
N GLY A 45 -30.91 2.50 -4.30
CA GLY A 45 -32.14 2.89 -3.60
C GLY A 45 -32.19 2.48 -2.13
N ASN A 46 -31.16 1.80 -1.64
CA ASN A 46 -31.01 1.53 -0.20
C ASN A 46 -30.63 2.80 0.55
N TYR A 47 -30.97 2.86 1.84
CA TYR A 47 -30.68 3.99 2.72
C TYR A 47 -29.22 4.47 2.60
N TYR A 48 -28.27 3.54 2.55
CA TYR A 48 -26.86 3.83 2.37
C TYR A 48 -26.22 2.89 1.35
N PHE A 49 -25.51 3.46 0.40
CA PHE A 49 -24.71 2.73 -0.56
C PHE A 49 -23.28 2.53 -0.05
N SER A 50 -22.94 1.29 0.34
CA SER A 50 -21.57 0.93 0.76
C SER A 50 -20.85 0.11 -0.33
N SER A 51 -19.83 0.71 -0.94
CA SER A 51 -18.91 -0.01 -1.85
C SER A 51 -18.18 -1.14 -1.13
N ARG A 52 -17.70 -0.87 0.10
CA ARG A 52 -17.03 -1.85 0.95
C ARG A 52 -17.91 -3.08 1.23
N ASN A 53 -19.16 -2.89 1.65
CA ASN A 53 -20.05 -4.01 1.96
C ASN A 53 -20.32 -4.89 0.74
N ARG A 54 -20.40 -4.29 -0.46
CA ARG A 54 -20.58 -5.05 -1.70
C ARG A 54 -19.32 -5.77 -2.14
N PHE A 55 -18.15 -5.23 -1.83
CA PHE A 55 -16.90 -5.92 -2.06
C PHE A 55 -16.71 -7.11 -1.11
N GLU A 56 -17.00 -6.95 0.19
CA GLU A 56 -16.77 -7.93 1.28
C GLU A 56 -17.49 -9.30 1.12
N GLY A 57 -18.33 -9.47 0.09
CA GLY A 57 -18.95 -10.74 -0.26
C GLY A 57 -18.15 -11.58 -1.28
N LEU A 58 -18.88 -12.12 -2.27
CA LEU A 58 -18.31 -12.92 -3.35
C LEU A 58 -17.16 -12.23 -4.11
N PRO A 59 -17.21 -10.90 -4.41
CA PRO A 59 -16.12 -10.22 -5.10
C PRO A 59 -14.79 -10.30 -4.35
N MET A 60 -14.78 -10.10 -3.02
CA MET A 60 -13.57 -10.19 -2.20
C MET A 60 -12.95 -11.60 -2.24
N VAL A 61 -13.77 -12.64 -2.11
CA VAL A 61 -13.29 -14.04 -2.15
C VAL A 61 -12.70 -14.36 -3.52
N MET A 62 -13.36 -13.97 -4.60
CA MET A 62 -12.86 -14.17 -5.96
C MET A 62 -11.58 -13.36 -6.22
N ASN A 63 -11.49 -12.14 -5.70
CA ASN A 63 -10.30 -11.32 -5.77
C ASN A 63 -9.13 -11.98 -5.04
N PHE A 64 -9.36 -12.52 -3.84
CA PHE A 64 -8.36 -13.26 -3.11
C PHE A 64 -7.87 -14.50 -3.88
N ILE A 65 -8.78 -15.28 -4.46
CA ILE A 65 -8.41 -16.44 -5.29
C ILE A 65 -7.57 -16.01 -6.49
N ALA A 66 -7.98 -14.96 -7.20
CA ALA A 66 -7.24 -14.43 -8.34
C ALA A 66 -5.83 -13.97 -7.96
N ILE A 67 -5.70 -13.23 -6.84
CA ILE A 67 -4.41 -12.82 -6.27
C ILE A 67 -3.53 -14.03 -6.00
N VAL A 68 -4.04 -15.04 -5.30
CA VAL A 68 -3.27 -16.24 -4.95
C VAL A 68 -2.79 -16.97 -6.21
N LEU A 69 -3.67 -17.19 -7.19
CA LEU A 69 -3.33 -17.88 -8.42
C LEU A 69 -2.28 -17.13 -9.25
N LEU A 70 -2.44 -15.82 -9.41
CA LEU A 70 -1.46 -14.98 -10.11
C LEU A 70 -0.13 -14.95 -9.39
N LEU A 71 -0.14 -14.77 -8.07
CA LEU A 71 1.05 -14.70 -7.25
C LEU A 71 1.83 -16.02 -7.29
N VAL A 72 1.16 -17.14 -6.99
CA VAL A 72 1.79 -18.48 -7.04
C VAL A 72 2.29 -18.80 -8.46
N GLY A 73 1.47 -18.55 -9.48
CA GLY A 73 1.82 -18.80 -10.86
C GLY A 73 3.00 -17.95 -11.37
N TRP A 74 3.14 -16.72 -10.86
CA TRP A 74 4.27 -15.85 -11.14
C TRP A 74 5.52 -16.28 -10.36
N LEU A 75 5.40 -16.55 -9.06
CA LEU A 75 6.52 -16.99 -8.20
C LEU A 75 7.13 -18.30 -8.70
N ILE A 76 6.32 -19.30 -9.08
CA ILE A 76 6.82 -20.56 -9.65
C ILE A 76 7.70 -20.28 -10.88
N ARG A 77 7.25 -19.40 -11.79
CA ARG A 77 8.03 -19.05 -12.98
C ARG A 77 9.30 -18.28 -12.62
N LEU A 78 9.19 -17.32 -11.70
CA LEU A 78 10.28 -16.48 -11.22
C LEU A 78 11.42 -17.30 -10.58
N PHE A 79 11.07 -18.30 -9.76
CA PHE A 79 12.05 -19.17 -9.10
C PHE A 79 12.56 -20.30 -10.00
N ARG A 80 11.75 -20.79 -10.96
CA ARG A 80 12.18 -21.82 -11.92
C ARG A 80 13.34 -21.34 -12.82
N ASN A 81 13.37 -20.06 -13.16
CA ASN A 81 14.50 -19.45 -13.88
C ASN A 81 15.52 -18.85 -12.91
N ASN A 82 16.31 -19.71 -12.28
CA ASN A 82 17.43 -19.33 -11.43
C ASN A 82 18.68 -18.94 -12.26
N ALA A 83 18.55 -17.95 -13.15
CA ALA A 83 19.69 -17.40 -13.90
C ALA A 83 20.78 -16.79 -12.98
N PHE A 84 20.50 -16.68 -11.67
CA PHE A 84 21.43 -16.21 -10.64
C PHE A 84 22.27 -17.32 -9.99
N GLU A 85 22.04 -18.60 -10.31
CA GLU A 85 22.96 -19.69 -9.93
C GLU A 85 24.26 -19.69 -10.74
N ARG A 86 24.42 -18.80 -11.74
CA ARG A 86 25.65 -18.71 -12.54
C ARG A 86 26.09 -17.26 -12.76
N PHE A 87 27.11 -16.85 -12.02
CA PHE A 87 28.19 -15.89 -12.38
C PHE A 87 27.88 -14.64 -13.24
N TYR A 88 26.65 -14.11 -13.29
CA TYR A 88 26.40 -12.85 -14.00
C TYR A 88 26.80 -11.65 -13.12
N PRO A 89 27.71 -10.77 -13.59
CA PRO A 89 28.03 -9.54 -12.87
C PRO A 89 26.81 -8.61 -12.89
N VAL A 90 26.14 -8.49 -11.75
CA VAL A 90 24.98 -7.59 -11.59
C VAL A 90 25.47 -6.20 -11.19
N SER A 91 25.09 -5.20 -11.97
CA SER A 91 25.32 -3.79 -11.63
C SER A 91 24.36 -3.32 -10.51
N ARG A 92 24.75 -2.28 -9.78
CA ARG A 92 23.93 -1.68 -8.70
C ARG A 92 22.54 -1.26 -9.23
N TRP A 93 22.53 -0.62 -10.39
CA TRP A 93 21.30 -0.18 -11.05
C TRP A 93 20.42 -1.32 -11.55
N GLN A 94 21.00 -2.47 -11.92
CA GLN A 94 20.20 -3.65 -12.27
C GLN A 94 19.45 -4.22 -11.06
N LEU A 95 20.06 -4.22 -9.86
CA LEU A 95 19.38 -4.65 -8.63
C LEU A 95 18.19 -3.74 -8.30
N PHE A 96 18.38 -2.42 -8.39
CA PHE A 96 17.30 -1.47 -8.15
C PHE A 96 16.18 -1.59 -9.18
N ARG A 97 16.50 -1.67 -10.48
CA ARG A 97 15.50 -1.90 -11.54
C ARG A 97 14.72 -3.20 -11.33
N GLN A 98 15.38 -4.25 -10.84
CA GLN A 98 14.72 -5.51 -10.53
C GLN A 98 13.74 -5.36 -9.37
N PHE A 99 14.10 -4.63 -8.30
CA PHE A 99 13.19 -4.29 -7.22
C PHE A 99 11.96 -3.54 -7.74
N VAL A 100 12.14 -2.51 -8.58
CA VAL A 100 11.04 -1.74 -9.16
C VAL A 100 10.12 -2.61 -10.03
N ILE A 101 10.68 -3.55 -10.81
CA ILE A 101 9.86 -4.48 -11.59
C ILE A 101 9.06 -5.42 -10.69
N TYR A 102 9.66 -5.93 -9.60
CA TYR A 102 8.93 -6.73 -8.62
C TYR A 102 7.82 -5.93 -7.96
N LEU A 103 8.09 -4.68 -7.59
CA LEU A 103 7.10 -3.78 -7.00
C LEU A 103 5.92 -3.57 -7.94
N PHE A 104 6.19 -3.35 -9.23
CA PHE A 104 5.16 -3.14 -10.23
C PHE A 104 4.28 -4.39 -10.45
N ILE A 105 4.89 -5.57 -10.56
CA ILE A 105 4.15 -6.83 -10.70
C ILE A 105 3.34 -7.12 -9.44
N MET A 106 3.96 -7.02 -8.26
CA MET A 106 3.31 -7.26 -6.98
C MET A 106 2.13 -6.31 -6.77
N GLY A 107 2.33 -5.02 -7.08
CA GLY A 107 1.29 -4.00 -6.99
C GLY A 107 0.14 -4.25 -7.96
N GLY A 108 0.44 -4.60 -9.21
CA GLY A 108 -0.59 -4.96 -10.19
C GLY A 108 -1.42 -6.19 -9.75
N ILE A 109 -0.79 -7.19 -9.13
CA ILE A 109 -1.54 -8.34 -8.60
C ILE A 109 -2.42 -7.92 -7.42
N LEU A 110 -1.88 -7.21 -6.43
CA LEU A 110 -2.58 -6.93 -5.17
C LEU A 110 -3.65 -5.82 -5.29
N SER A 111 -3.52 -4.94 -6.27
CA SER A 111 -4.46 -3.83 -6.51
C SER A 111 -5.69 -4.21 -7.34
N SER A 112 -5.86 -5.48 -7.72
CA SER A 112 -7.00 -5.92 -8.53
C SER A 112 -8.36 -5.63 -7.88
N GLY A 113 -8.44 -5.65 -6.54
CA GLY A 113 -9.66 -5.32 -5.80
C GLY A 113 -10.08 -3.85 -5.96
N LEU A 114 -9.12 -2.93 -6.06
CA LEU A 114 -9.42 -1.51 -6.27
C LEU A 114 -10.11 -1.27 -7.62
N SER A 115 -9.84 -2.10 -8.64
CA SER A 115 -10.55 -2.00 -9.93
C SER A 115 -12.04 -2.22 -9.81
N PHE A 116 -12.49 -3.06 -8.86
CA PHE A 116 -13.92 -3.23 -8.58
C PHE A 116 -14.55 -1.90 -8.14
N MET A 117 -13.94 -1.23 -7.16
CA MET A 117 -14.40 0.06 -6.64
C MET A 117 -14.39 1.15 -7.71
N VAL A 118 -13.34 1.19 -8.55
CA VAL A 118 -13.27 2.09 -9.72
C VAL A 118 -14.43 1.80 -10.68
N GLY A 119 -14.77 0.53 -10.90
CA GLY A 119 -15.91 0.12 -11.73
C GLY A 119 -17.25 0.63 -11.19
N GLU A 120 -17.48 0.50 -9.90
CA GLU A 120 -18.68 1.03 -9.23
C GLU A 120 -18.78 2.55 -9.35
N ASN A 121 -17.71 3.26 -9.01
CA ASN A 121 -17.64 4.71 -9.12
C ASN A 121 -17.91 5.15 -10.57
N THR A 122 -17.27 4.52 -11.55
CA THR A 122 -17.47 4.81 -12.97
C THR A 122 -18.93 4.60 -13.39
N LYS A 123 -19.58 3.53 -12.90
CA LYS A 123 -21.00 3.27 -13.21
C LYS A 123 -21.91 4.36 -12.66
N VAL A 124 -21.65 4.86 -11.45
CA VAL A 124 -22.43 5.95 -10.84
C VAL A 124 -22.30 7.22 -11.68
N HIS A 125 -21.08 7.62 -12.04
CA HIS A 125 -20.85 8.78 -12.90
C HIS A 125 -21.49 8.67 -14.28
N TRP A 126 -21.53 7.46 -14.84
CA TRP A 126 -22.15 7.19 -16.14
C TRP A 126 -23.69 7.15 -16.09
N ARG A 127 -24.27 6.55 -15.04
CA ARG A 127 -25.72 6.27 -14.95
C ARG A 127 -26.54 7.43 -14.38
N TYR A 128 -25.98 8.18 -13.44
CA TYR A 128 -26.70 9.24 -12.71
C TYR A 128 -26.14 10.62 -13.06
N THR A 129 -26.82 11.30 -13.98
CA THR A 129 -26.47 12.65 -14.44
C THR A 129 -26.68 13.70 -13.34
N ASP A 130 -25.89 14.77 -13.35
CA ASP A 130 -26.02 15.84 -12.35
C ASP A 130 -27.41 16.51 -12.41
N SER A 131 -28.00 16.60 -13.61
CA SER A 131 -29.37 17.08 -13.79
C SER A 131 -30.41 16.21 -13.11
N TYR A 132 -30.25 14.88 -13.15
CA TYR A 132 -31.13 13.94 -12.45
C TYR A 132 -31.02 14.14 -10.94
N ILE A 133 -29.79 14.15 -10.41
CA ILE A 133 -29.52 14.33 -8.99
C ILE A 133 -30.13 15.65 -8.50
N HIS A 134 -29.86 16.74 -9.20
CA HIS A 134 -30.38 18.06 -8.86
C HIS A 134 -31.92 18.12 -8.93
N ASN A 135 -32.54 17.52 -9.95
CA ASN A 135 -33.99 17.53 -10.12
C ASN A 135 -34.75 16.74 -9.05
N VAL A 136 -34.16 15.65 -8.54
CA VAL A 136 -34.73 14.87 -7.45
C VAL A 136 -34.52 15.60 -6.13
N LEU A 137 -33.28 15.97 -5.79
CA LEU A 137 -32.96 16.50 -4.47
C LEU A 137 -33.57 17.88 -4.19
N ARG A 138 -33.79 18.72 -5.22
CA ARG A 138 -34.44 20.03 -5.05
C ARG A 138 -35.92 19.96 -4.60
N GLN A 139 -36.54 18.80 -4.68
CA GLN A 139 -37.94 18.60 -4.26
C GLN A 139 -38.08 18.57 -2.74
N TYR A 140 -36.96 18.41 -2.04
CA TYR A 140 -36.87 18.28 -0.60
C TYR A 140 -36.13 19.48 0.00
N PRO A 141 -36.47 19.89 1.24
CA PRO A 141 -35.77 20.98 1.91
C PRO A 141 -34.31 20.60 2.21
N GLU A 142 -33.42 21.59 2.39
CA GLU A 142 -32.00 21.35 2.63
C GLU A 142 -31.72 20.58 3.94
N ASN A 143 -32.61 20.67 4.93
CA ASN A 143 -32.51 19.98 6.21
C ASN A 143 -33.34 18.68 6.26
N PHE A 144 -33.61 18.06 5.12
CA PHE A 144 -34.36 16.81 5.02
C PHE A 144 -33.62 15.67 5.73
N ASN A 145 -34.16 15.22 6.86
CA ASN A 145 -33.50 14.25 7.71
C ASN A 145 -34.04 12.82 7.48
N PHE A 146 -33.44 11.86 8.18
CA PHE A 146 -33.82 10.45 8.06
C PHE A 146 -35.31 10.19 8.36
N GLU A 147 -35.85 10.80 9.42
CA GLU A 147 -37.26 10.63 9.79
C GLU A 147 -38.20 11.19 8.72
N ASP A 148 -37.80 12.26 8.05
CA ASP A 148 -38.58 12.86 6.97
C ASP A 148 -38.60 11.93 5.73
N VAL A 149 -37.50 11.25 5.44
CA VAL A 149 -37.43 10.25 4.37
C VAL A 149 -38.34 9.07 4.68
N GLU A 150 -38.30 8.51 5.90
CA GLU A 150 -39.13 7.35 6.28
C GLU A 150 -40.64 7.62 6.19
N ARG A 151 -41.08 8.89 6.22
CA ARG A 151 -42.49 9.28 6.06
C ARG A 151 -42.96 9.33 4.62
N LEU A 152 -42.04 9.32 3.64
CA LEU A 152 -42.40 9.37 2.21
C LEU A 152 -43.00 8.04 1.74
N PRO A 153 -43.75 8.01 0.63
CA PRO A 153 -44.06 6.78 -0.08
C PRO A 153 -42.79 6.04 -0.52
N GLU A 154 -42.78 4.71 -0.48
CA GLU A 154 -41.59 3.87 -0.81
C GLU A 154 -40.91 4.24 -2.13
N ALA A 155 -41.70 4.58 -3.16
CA ALA A 155 -41.16 4.98 -4.47
C ALA A 155 -40.34 6.28 -4.39
N GLN A 156 -40.81 7.26 -3.62
CA GLN A 156 -40.13 8.53 -3.40
C GLN A 156 -38.90 8.36 -2.49
N GLN A 157 -39.01 7.52 -1.45
CA GLN A 157 -37.86 7.16 -0.61
C GLN A 157 -36.72 6.59 -1.46
N ARG A 158 -37.05 5.62 -2.32
CA ARG A 158 -36.08 4.96 -3.20
C ARG A 158 -35.43 5.95 -4.16
N GLU A 159 -36.22 6.81 -4.80
CA GLU A 159 -35.70 7.81 -5.74
C GLU A 159 -34.77 8.83 -5.03
N TYR A 160 -35.16 9.27 -3.83
CA TYR A 160 -34.33 10.11 -2.97
C TYR A 160 -33.01 9.44 -2.63
N HIS A 161 -33.02 8.19 -2.15
CA HIS A 161 -31.81 7.45 -1.81
C HIS A 161 -30.88 7.25 -3.01
N ILE A 162 -31.42 6.94 -4.21
CA ILE A 162 -30.61 6.84 -5.42
C ILE A 162 -29.89 8.16 -5.70
N ALA A 163 -30.61 9.28 -5.66
CA ALA A 163 -30.04 10.58 -5.95
C ALA A 163 -29.03 11.02 -4.88
N ASN A 164 -29.32 10.78 -3.60
CA ASN A 164 -28.44 11.13 -2.49
C ASN A 164 -27.16 10.30 -2.50
N ASN A 165 -27.26 8.98 -2.61
CA ASN A 165 -26.09 8.10 -2.74
C ASN A 165 -25.24 8.47 -3.97
N ALA A 166 -25.88 8.81 -5.10
CA ALA A 166 -25.15 9.22 -6.30
C ALA A 166 -24.42 10.56 -6.10
N LYS A 167 -25.04 11.52 -5.41
CA LYS A 167 -24.41 12.79 -5.02
C LYS A 167 -23.18 12.52 -4.16
N ASP A 168 -23.34 11.76 -3.08
CA ASP A 168 -22.27 11.48 -2.11
C ASP A 168 -21.04 10.83 -2.77
N ILE A 169 -21.26 9.89 -3.70
CA ILE A 169 -20.17 9.22 -4.43
C ILE A 169 -19.47 10.17 -5.40
N LYS A 170 -20.20 11.08 -6.05
CA LYS A 170 -19.64 12.01 -7.05
C LYS A 170 -18.92 13.20 -6.42
N GLU A 171 -19.38 13.66 -5.25
CA GLU A 171 -18.74 14.73 -4.48
C GLU A 171 -17.49 14.21 -3.74
N ARG A 172 -17.46 12.94 -3.34
CA ARG A 172 -16.31 12.34 -2.69
C ARG A 172 -15.19 12.01 -3.68
N LEU A 173 -13.99 12.53 -3.45
CA LEU A 173 -12.80 12.13 -4.20
C LEU A 173 -12.55 10.62 -4.00
N PHE A 174 -12.35 9.86 -5.08
CA PHE A 174 -12.14 8.40 -5.01
C PHE A 174 -11.07 7.99 -3.98
N ILE A 175 -9.97 8.74 -3.93
CA ILE A 175 -8.86 8.48 -3.00
C ILE A 175 -9.29 8.65 -1.54
N VAL A 176 -10.11 9.65 -1.24
CA VAL A 176 -10.66 9.90 0.11
C VAL A 176 -11.67 8.82 0.48
N GLY A 177 -12.45 8.33 -0.49
CA GLY A 177 -13.44 7.28 -0.23
C GLY A 177 -12.89 5.88 0.00
N HIS A 178 -11.62 5.66 -0.31
CA HIS A 178 -10.96 4.35 -0.30
C HIS A 178 -9.51 4.42 0.22
N ASP A 179 -9.21 5.38 1.08
CA ASP A 179 -7.87 5.65 1.59
C ASP A 179 -7.32 4.47 2.41
N GLU A 180 -8.16 3.83 3.23
CA GLU A 180 -7.83 2.63 4.01
C GLU A 180 -7.39 1.49 3.09
N GLU A 181 -8.18 1.18 2.06
CA GLU A 181 -7.89 0.07 1.14
C GLU A 181 -6.67 0.36 0.26
N ILE A 182 -6.51 1.60 -0.20
CA ILE A 182 -5.33 2.03 -0.96
C ILE A 182 -4.08 1.91 -0.09
N THR A 183 -4.13 2.38 1.16
CA THR A 183 -3.00 2.34 2.10
C THR A 183 -2.62 0.91 2.45
N MET A 184 -3.60 0.04 2.69
CA MET A 184 -3.38 -1.38 2.96
C MET A 184 -2.72 -2.08 1.75
N VAL A 185 -3.26 -1.88 0.54
CA VAL A 185 -2.71 -2.48 -0.69
C VAL A 185 -1.29 -1.97 -0.97
N ALA A 186 -1.04 -0.67 -0.84
CA ALA A 186 0.27 -0.08 -1.06
C ALA A 186 1.32 -0.62 -0.07
N THR A 187 0.96 -0.70 1.21
CA THR A 187 1.84 -1.21 2.28
C THR A 187 2.12 -2.70 2.08
N ALA A 188 1.09 -3.51 1.82
CA ALA A 188 1.24 -4.94 1.54
C ALA A 188 2.11 -5.20 0.31
N THR A 189 1.90 -4.43 -0.76
CA THR A 189 2.72 -4.47 -1.99
C THR A 189 4.18 -4.22 -1.66
N PHE A 190 4.47 -3.18 -0.89
CA PHE A 190 5.83 -2.82 -0.55
C PHE A 190 6.52 -3.88 0.32
N VAL A 191 5.86 -4.34 1.38
CA VAL A 191 6.39 -5.35 2.33
C VAL A 191 6.63 -6.69 1.63
N LEU A 192 5.67 -7.17 0.82
CA LEU A 192 5.82 -8.43 0.09
C LEU A 192 6.91 -8.33 -1.00
N THR A 193 7.05 -7.18 -1.64
CA THR A 193 8.14 -6.93 -2.59
C THR A 193 9.50 -6.95 -1.89
N LEU A 194 9.61 -6.31 -0.72
CA LEU A 194 10.82 -6.37 0.10
C LEU A 194 11.18 -7.81 0.50
N LEU A 195 10.18 -8.61 0.90
CA LEU A 195 10.38 -10.02 1.24
C LEU A 195 10.90 -10.82 0.05
N LEU A 196 10.26 -10.69 -1.11
CA LEU A 196 10.71 -11.35 -2.33
C LEU A 196 12.14 -10.92 -2.69
N PHE A 197 12.43 -9.63 -2.61
CA PHE A 197 13.74 -9.07 -2.92
C PHE A 197 14.82 -9.57 -1.96
N ALA A 198 14.54 -9.60 -0.66
CA ALA A 198 15.45 -10.09 0.37
C ALA A 198 15.78 -11.57 0.18
N VAL A 199 14.78 -12.40 -0.12
CA VAL A 199 14.98 -13.84 -0.41
C VAL A 199 15.84 -14.02 -1.66
N ARG A 200 15.63 -13.20 -2.70
CA ARG A 200 16.38 -13.28 -3.97
C ARG A 200 17.82 -12.77 -3.85
N ILE A 201 18.11 -11.86 -2.94
CA ILE A 201 19.47 -11.33 -2.73
C ILE A 201 20.27 -12.22 -1.78
N THR A 202 19.71 -12.54 -0.62
CA THR A 202 20.47 -13.12 0.48
C THR A 202 20.38 -14.64 0.48
N SER A 203 19.30 -15.18 1.03
CA SER A 203 18.82 -16.56 0.90
C SER A 203 17.57 -16.69 1.78
N LEU A 204 16.78 -17.74 1.60
CA LEU A 204 15.67 -18.03 2.51
C LEU A 204 16.17 -18.17 3.97
N ARG A 205 17.29 -18.87 4.19
CA ARG A 205 17.89 -19.04 5.51
C ARG A 205 18.25 -17.72 6.17
N THR A 206 18.91 -16.81 5.43
CA THR A 206 19.31 -15.50 5.96
C THR A 206 18.08 -14.65 6.27
N VAL A 207 17.06 -14.66 5.41
CA VAL A 207 15.80 -13.92 5.65
C VAL A 207 15.10 -14.43 6.90
N LEU A 208 14.95 -15.74 7.07
CA LEU A 208 14.33 -16.32 8.28
C LEU A 208 15.07 -15.91 9.55
N LEU A 209 16.41 -15.99 9.55
CA LEU A 209 17.22 -15.50 10.67
C LEU A 209 17.03 -14.00 10.91
N SER A 210 16.86 -13.21 9.86
CA SER A 210 16.63 -11.77 9.97
C SER A 210 15.28 -11.44 10.58
N ILE A 211 14.24 -12.21 10.23
CA ILE A 211 12.90 -12.08 10.84
C ILE A 211 12.97 -12.42 12.34
N VAL A 212 13.66 -13.51 12.70
CA VAL A 212 13.81 -13.89 14.12
C VAL A 212 14.64 -12.86 14.89
N CYS A 213 15.83 -12.48 14.41
CA CYS A 213 16.67 -11.49 15.07
C CYS A 213 16.02 -10.11 15.13
N GLY A 214 15.39 -9.66 14.03
CA GLY A 214 14.66 -8.41 13.97
C GLY A 214 13.44 -8.40 14.89
N GLY A 215 12.70 -9.51 14.96
CA GLY A 215 11.56 -9.66 15.87
C GLY A 215 11.96 -9.58 17.34
N VAL A 216 13.03 -10.28 17.74
CA VAL A 216 13.58 -10.17 19.10
C VAL A 216 14.04 -8.74 19.40
N LEU A 217 14.73 -8.09 18.45
CA LEU A 217 15.14 -6.70 18.59
C LEU A 217 13.94 -5.76 18.77
N CYS A 218 12.89 -5.92 17.95
CA CYS A 218 11.66 -5.14 18.05
C CYS A 218 10.95 -5.33 19.39
N LEU A 219 10.92 -6.55 19.94
CA LEU A 219 10.35 -6.82 21.25
C LEU A 219 11.13 -6.14 22.36
N LEU A 220 12.45 -6.28 22.38
CA LEU A 220 13.32 -5.64 23.37
C LEU A 220 13.23 -4.11 23.28
N LEU A 221 13.25 -3.58 22.06
CA LEU A 221 13.12 -2.15 21.82
C LEU A 221 11.75 -1.65 22.27
N GLY A 222 10.66 -2.36 21.93
CA GLY A 222 9.31 -2.03 22.36
C GLY A 222 9.17 -1.95 23.88
N LEU A 223 9.77 -2.88 24.63
CA LEU A 223 9.79 -2.84 26.09
C LEU A 223 10.49 -1.57 26.62
N VAL A 224 11.64 -1.20 26.05
CA VAL A 224 12.38 0.01 26.43
C VAL A 224 11.57 1.26 26.09
N LEU A 225 10.97 1.34 24.91
CA LEU A 225 10.19 2.50 24.48
C LEU A 225 8.93 2.70 25.32
N ILE A 226 8.21 1.61 25.64
CA ILE A 226 7.05 1.66 26.53
C ILE A 226 7.47 2.14 27.92
N PHE A 227 8.59 1.65 28.45
CA PHE A 227 9.11 2.11 29.74
C PHE A 227 9.37 3.62 29.74
N VAL A 228 10.06 4.14 28.72
CA VAL A 228 10.31 5.59 28.56
C VAL A 228 9.01 6.38 28.55
N LEU A 229 8.04 5.99 27.72
CA LEU A 229 6.74 6.66 27.61
C LEU A 229 5.92 6.59 28.91
N SER A 230 5.92 5.44 29.58
CA SER A 230 5.12 5.22 30.80
C SER A 230 5.70 5.90 32.04
N SER A 231 7.02 6.07 32.08
CA SER A 231 7.72 6.67 33.22
C SER A 231 7.61 8.19 33.25
N ASN A 232 7.18 8.79 32.13
CA ASN A 232 7.08 10.25 31.94
C ASN A 232 8.37 10.97 32.34
N MET A 233 9.53 10.32 32.14
CA MET A 233 10.82 10.78 32.64
C MET A 233 11.25 12.11 32.02
N PHE A 234 10.85 12.38 30.77
CA PHE A 234 11.23 13.57 30.02
C PHE A 234 10.03 14.45 29.65
N GLY A 235 8.83 14.14 30.16
CA GLY A 235 7.64 14.97 29.99
C GLY A 235 7.26 15.14 28.52
N MET A 236 7.06 16.39 28.11
CA MET A 236 6.76 16.76 26.71
C MET A 236 7.85 16.35 25.69
N ARG A 237 8.99 15.83 26.15
CA ARG A 237 10.09 15.37 25.28
C ARG A 237 10.14 13.86 25.07
N ASP A 238 9.28 13.08 25.71
CA ASP A 238 9.34 11.62 25.64
C ASP A 238 9.27 11.09 24.20
N VAL A 239 8.45 11.69 23.34
CA VAL A 239 8.34 11.33 21.91
C VAL A 239 9.69 11.50 21.19
N TYR A 240 10.43 12.57 21.47
CA TYR A 240 11.74 12.80 20.83
C TYR A 240 12.79 11.83 21.35
N VAL A 241 12.79 11.53 22.64
CA VAL A 241 13.70 10.54 23.23
C VAL A 241 13.44 9.16 22.63
N VAL A 242 12.16 8.79 22.45
CA VAL A 242 11.78 7.55 21.75
C VAL A 242 12.29 7.51 20.32
N LEU A 243 12.13 8.61 19.56
CA LEU A 243 12.64 8.72 18.19
C LEU A 243 14.17 8.64 18.14
N GLU A 244 14.87 9.28 19.06
CA GLU A 244 16.33 9.20 19.17
C GLU A 244 16.78 7.76 19.41
N ILE A 245 16.16 7.04 20.35
CA ILE A 245 16.46 5.63 20.63
C ILE A 245 16.20 4.75 19.38
N LEU A 246 15.08 4.98 18.68
CA LEU A 246 14.74 4.27 17.44
C LEU A 246 15.80 4.50 16.35
N TRP A 247 16.16 5.75 16.08
CA TRP A 247 17.15 6.10 15.06
C TRP A 247 18.56 5.63 15.43
N LEU A 248 18.98 5.75 16.68
CA LEU A 248 20.28 5.23 17.13
C LEU A 248 20.38 3.71 16.97
N THR A 249 19.31 3.00 17.31
CA THR A 249 19.23 1.54 17.12
C THR A 249 19.29 1.20 15.63
N TYR A 250 18.55 1.92 14.79
CA TYR A 250 18.53 1.69 13.34
C TYR A 250 19.86 1.99 12.66
N LEU A 251 20.49 3.11 13.00
CA LEU A 251 21.82 3.48 12.49
C LEU A 251 22.88 2.47 12.93
N SER A 252 22.76 1.89 14.14
CA SER A 252 23.63 0.81 14.60
C SER A 252 23.46 -0.45 13.73
N ILE A 253 22.23 -0.80 13.34
CA ILE A 253 21.97 -1.92 12.41
C ILE A 253 22.53 -1.63 11.02
N ILE A 254 22.37 -0.40 10.50
CA ILE A 254 23.01 0.01 9.24
C ILE A 254 24.54 -0.11 9.35
N ALA A 255 25.14 0.34 10.45
CA ALA A 255 26.58 0.22 10.66
C ALA A 255 27.03 -1.25 10.63
N LEU A 256 26.32 -2.14 11.32
CA LEU A 256 26.57 -3.58 11.27
C LEU A 256 26.46 -4.15 9.85
N SER A 257 25.49 -3.66 9.05
CA SER A 257 25.30 -4.07 7.65
C SER A 257 26.43 -3.63 6.70
N ILE A 258 27.22 -2.62 7.09
CA ILE A 258 28.30 -2.06 6.27
C ILE A 258 29.66 -2.61 6.70
N PHE A 259 29.90 -2.66 8.02
CA PHE A 259 31.23 -2.89 8.60
C PHE A 259 31.45 -4.31 9.14
N SER A 260 30.42 -5.17 9.22
CA SER A 260 30.63 -6.53 9.71
C SER A 260 31.45 -7.38 8.74
N ASP A 261 32.51 -8.00 9.26
CA ASP A 261 33.38 -8.91 8.51
C ASP A 261 32.73 -10.30 8.27
N LYS A 262 31.75 -10.67 9.12
CA LYS A 262 31.05 -11.95 8.99
C LYS A 262 29.89 -11.81 8.02
N LYS A 263 30.00 -12.46 6.86
CA LYS A 263 28.99 -12.42 5.78
C LYS A 263 27.58 -12.72 6.28
N GLN A 264 27.42 -13.71 7.17
CA GLN A 264 26.11 -14.04 7.73
C GLN A 264 25.50 -12.89 8.55
N TYR A 265 26.25 -12.28 9.46
CA TYR A 265 25.77 -11.18 10.30
C TYR A 265 25.48 -9.93 9.48
N ARG A 266 26.34 -9.65 8.51
CA ARG A 266 26.14 -8.57 7.56
C ARG A 266 24.84 -8.76 6.75
N GLY A 267 24.57 -9.98 6.29
CA GLY A 267 23.35 -10.31 5.55
C GLY A 267 22.08 -10.17 6.41
N ILE A 268 22.15 -10.57 7.67
CA ILE A 268 21.06 -10.37 8.65
C ILE A 268 20.79 -8.89 8.86
N ALA A 269 21.83 -8.11 9.18
CA ALA A 269 21.72 -6.68 9.40
C ALA A 269 21.24 -5.92 8.15
N MET A 270 21.61 -6.37 6.95
CA MET A 270 21.11 -5.81 5.69
C MET A 270 19.61 -6.00 5.51
N ASN A 271 19.11 -7.21 5.75
CA ASN A 271 17.68 -7.47 5.66
C ASN A 271 16.92 -6.66 6.70
N ILE A 272 17.38 -6.61 7.95
CA ILE A 272 16.77 -5.77 9.01
C ILE A 272 16.81 -4.29 8.60
N SER A 273 17.89 -3.80 7.98
CA SER A 273 17.99 -2.42 7.48
C SER A 273 16.95 -2.12 6.40
N LEU A 274 16.73 -3.06 5.47
CA LEU A 274 15.74 -2.93 4.39
C LEU A 274 14.29 -2.90 4.93
N PHE A 275 13.97 -3.78 5.88
CA PHE A 275 12.62 -3.84 6.47
C PHE A 275 12.36 -2.73 7.50
N GLY A 276 13.40 -2.30 8.23
CA GLY A 276 13.27 -1.30 9.29
C GLY A 276 13.12 0.14 8.79
N PHE A 277 13.57 0.45 7.57
CA PHE A 277 13.56 1.83 7.07
C PHE A 277 12.15 2.43 6.98
N LEU A 278 11.19 1.69 6.40
CA LEU A 278 9.81 2.16 6.23
C LEU A 278 9.12 2.49 7.56
N PRO A 279 9.01 1.57 8.54
CA PRO A 279 8.29 1.85 9.79
C PRO A 279 8.94 3.00 10.57
N ILE A 280 10.26 3.09 10.63
CA ILE A 280 10.96 4.20 11.32
C ILE A 280 10.66 5.55 10.64
N THR A 281 10.66 5.57 9.30
CA THR A 281 10.35 6.78 8.54
C THR A 281 8.90 7.20 8.75
N ILE A 282 7.95 6.25 8.72
CA ILE A 282 6.53 6.53 8.99
C ILE A 282 6.35 7.11 10.40
N THR A 283 6.91 6.46 11.43
CA THR A 283 6.83 6.97 12.82
C THR A 283 7.41 8.37 12.95
N THR A 284 8.53 8.65 12.27
CA THR A 284 9.15 9.98 12.26
C THR A 284 8.26 11.02 11.57
N LEU A 285 7.67 10.68 10.41
CA LEU A 285 6.77 11.57 9.69
C LEU A 285 5.50 11.87 10.50
N ILE A 286 4.91 10.86 11.15
CA ILE A 286 3.76 11.05 12.05
C ILE A 286 4.12 12.04 13.15
N ALA A 287 5.23 11.82 13.85
CA ALA A 287 5.65 12.69 14.94
C ALA A 287 5.93 14.14 14.50
N ILE A 288 6.50 14.33 13.29
CA ILE A 288 6.68 15.66 12.70
C ILE A 288 5.32 16.31 12.41
N CYS A 289 4.40 15.57 11.78
CA CYS A 289 3.11 16.11 11.40
C CYS A 289 2.25 16.49 12.63
N GLU A 290 2.29 15.67 13.68
CA GLU A 290 1.63 15.95 14.96
C GLU A 290 2.25 17.16 15.67
N ARG A 291 3.57 17.34 15.60
CA ARG A 291 4.25 18.46 16.26
C ARG A 291 3.92 19.81 15.62
N TYR A 292 3.89 19.86 14.30
CA TYR A 292 3.72 21.11 13.56
C TYR A 292 2.26 21.43 13.25
N ASP A 293 1.31 20.65 13.80
CA ASP A 293 -0.11 20.79 13.50
C ASP A 293 -0.35 20.90 11.98
N TRP A 294 0.41 20.13 11.19
CA TRP A 294 0.42 20.31 9.72
C TRP A 294 -0.97 20.06 9.10
N TRP A 295 -1.81 19.32 9.81
CA TRP A 295 -3.20 19.01 9.45
C TRP A 295 -4.22 20.04 9.95
N TYR A 296 -3.81 20.96 10.83
CA TYR A 296 -4.66 21.99 11.42
C TYR A 296 -4.24 23.36 10.87
N PRO A 297 -4.86 23.86 9.80
CA PRO A 297 -4.67 25.26 9.42
C PRO A 297 -5.05 26.14 10.61
N SER A 298 -4.13 27.00 11.05
CA SER A 298 -4.30 27.88 12.21
C SER A 298 -5.37 28.98 12.04
N SER A 299 -6.20 28.89 10.99
CA SER A 299 -7.25 29.86 10.66
C SER A 299 -8.61 29.18 10.57
N ILE A 300 -9.62 29.86 11.11
CA ILE A 300 -11.07 29.55 11.15
C ILE A 300 -11.69 29.34 9.74
N THR A 301 -10.88 29.42 8.68
CA THR A 301 -11.32 29.34 7.30
C THR A 301 -11.45 27.88 6.87
N GLU A 302 -12.69 27.40 7.00
CA GLU A 302 -13.32 26.24 6.35
C GLU A 302 -13.11 24.87 6.99
N GLU A 303 -14.10 24.45 7.80
CA GLU A 303 -14.28 23.08 8.29
C GLU A 303 -14.18 22.02 7.18
N VAL A 304 -14.52 22.36 5.94
CA VAL A 304 -14.42 21.47 4.77
C VAL A 304 -12.97 21.06 4.47
N TYR A 305 -12.01 21.99 4.59
CA TYR A 305 -10.59 21.68 4.40
C TYR A 305 -10.06 20.80 5.53
N TYR A 306 -10.56 20.98 6.75
CA TYR A 306 -10.17 20.19 7.91
C TYR A 306 -10.48 18.70 7.72
N TYR A 307 -11.73 18.36 7.37
CA TYR A 307 -12.13 16.96 7.15
C TYR A 307 -11.34 16.31 6.01
N PHE A 308 -11.15 17.03 4.90
CA PHE A 308 -10.39 16.51 3.76
C PHE A 308 -8.95 16.11 4.14
N TRP A 309 -8.20 16.99 4.79
CA TRP A 309 -6.81 16.71 5.18
C TRP A 309 -6.71 15.64 6.26
N TYR A 310 -7.68 15.62 7.19
CA TYR A 310 -7.76 14.60 8.21
C TYR A 310 -7.94 13.21 7.61
N ASP A 311 -8.81 13.07 6.60
CA ASP A 311 -9.13 11.79 5.95
C ASP A 311 -7.95 11.25 5.13
N ILE A 312 -7.09 12.10 4.56
CA ILE A 312 -5.96 11.65 3.72
C ILE A 312 -4.59 11.68 4.41
N LYS A 313 -4.52 12.10 5.68
CA LYS A 313 -3.24 12.28 6.40
C LYS A 313 -2.40 11.01 6.40
N GLU A 314 -3.03 9.86 6.68
CA GLU A 314 -2.35 8.57 6.81
C GLU A 314 -1.84 8.09 5.46
N LEU A 315 -2.62 8.34 4.41
CA LEU A 315 -2.24 8.05 3.04
C LEU A 315 -1.03 8.89 2.61
N ILE A 316 -1.03 10.20 2.89
CA ILE A 316 0.10 11.10 2.56
C ILE A 316 1.37 10.64 3.27
N VAL A 317 1.29 10.37 4.58
CA VAL A 317 2.42 9.88 5.37
C VAL A 317 2.93 8.55 4.81
N SER A 318 2.03 7.63 4.48
CA SER A 318 2.37 6.31 3.92
C SER A 318 3.05 6.44 2.56
N ILE A 319 2.53 7.27 1.65
CA ILE A 319 3.15 7.56 0.35
C ILE A 319 4.54 8.16 0.56
N GLY A 320 4.68 9.17 1.43
CA GLY A 320 5.97 9.78 1.76
C GLY A 320 6.99 8.76 2.28
N GLY A 321 6.58 7.91 3.20
CA GLY A 321 7.41 6.82 3.74
C GLY A 321 7.85 5.81 2.68
N ILE A 322 6.94 5.38 1.79
CA ILE A 322 7.26 4.47 0.69
C ILE A 322 8.24 5.11 -0.29
N LEU A 323 8.02 6.37 -0.69
CA LEU A 323 8.90 7.09 -1.61
C LEU A 323 10.33 7.24 -1.05
N LEU A 324 10.45 7.63 0.22
CA LEU A 324 11.75 7.70 0.91
C LEU A 324 12.41 6.32 0.98
N SER A 325 11.62 5.26 1.20
CA SER A 325 12.13 3.89 1.21
C SER A 325 12.65 3.45 -0.17
N LEU A 326 12.02 3.87 -1.27
CA LEU A 326 12.51 3.62 -2.62
C LEU A 326 13.88 4.28 -2.85
N VAL A 327 14.03 5.54 -2.41
CA VAL A 327 15.31 6.27 -2.49
C VAL A 327 16.37 5.54 -1.67
N PHE A 328 16.04 5.14 -0.44
CA PHE A 328 16.94 4.36 0.41
C PHE A 328 17.40 3.07 -0.28
N ILE A 329 16.48 2.24 -0.79
CA ILE A 329 16.82 0.98 -1.48
C ILE A 329 17.75 1.24 -2.66
N GLY A 330 17.50 2.28 -3.45
CA GLY A 330 18.35 2.69 -4.56
C GLY A 330 19.79 2.95 -4.15
N LEU A 331 19.99 3.76 -3.10
CA LEU A 331 21.31 4.06 -2.53
C LEU A 331 21.94 2.81 -1.88
N TYR A 332 21.13 1.98 -1.24
CA TYR A 332 21.56 0.81 -0.47
C TYR A 332 22.03 -0.37 -1.35
N THR A 333 21.70 -0.36 -2.65
CA THR A 333 22.21 -1.35 -3.62
C THR A 333 23.74 -1.45 -3.65
N GLY A 334 24.46 -0.39 -3.31
CA GLY A 334 25.91 -0.41 -3.16
C GLY A 334 26.39 -1.33 -2.02
N VAL A 335 25.71 -1.31 -0.88
CA VAL A 335 25.98 -2.18 0.27
C VAL A 335 25.66 -3.63 -0.09
N ILE A 336 24.52 -3.85 -0.75
CA ILE A 336 24.10 -5.18 -1.21
C ILE A 336 25.14 -5.81 -2.13
N LYS A 337 25.67 -5.05 -3.10
CA LYS A 337 26.69 -5.53 -4.02
C LYS A 337 27.98 -5.93 -3.30
N ARG A 338 28.42 -5.13 -2.31
CA ARG A 338 29.63 -5.42 -1.53
C ARG A 338 29.47 -6.70 -0.71
N TRP A 339 28.32 -6.88 -0.06
CA TRP A 339 28.02 -8.09 0.69
C TRP A 339 28.02 -9.34 -0.19
N LYS A 340 27.41 -9.26 -1.38
CA LYS A 340 27.36 -10.40 -2.32
C LYS A 340 28.75 -10.84 -2.79
N ALA A 341 29.73 -9.94 -2.81
CA ALA A 341 31.12 -10.23 -3.19
C ALA A 341 31.97 -10.83 -2.07
N MET A 342 31.46 -10.91 -0.83
CA MET A 342 32.20 -11.50 0.28
C MET A 342 32.32 -13.03 0.13
N PRO A 343 33.46 -13.63 0.53
CA PRO A 343 33.59 -15.09 0.59
C PRO A 343 32.57 -15.67 1.58
N GLU A 344 32.15 -16.92 1.34
CA GLU A 344 31.19 -17.61 2.21
C GLU A 344 31.67 -17.80 3.65
#